data_AF-A0AAN5IDQ5-F1
#
_entry.id   AF-A0AAN5IDQ5-F1
#
_cell.length_a   1.000
_cell.length_b   1.000
_cell.length_c   1.000
_cell.angle_alpha   90.00
_cell.angle_beta   90.00
_cell.angle_gamma   90.00
#
_symmetry.space_group_name_H-M   'P 1'
#
loop_
_entity.id
_entity.type
_entity.pdbx_description
1 polymer ?
#
loop_
_entity_poly.entity_id
_entity_poly.type
_entity_poly.pdbx_seq_one_letter_code
_entity_poly.pdbx_strand_id
1 'polypeptide(L)' 'VRQLVQEPSVNIVIATARNIDNATDLKAISSSKLHLIQLEVVCDQSIADAESKVSAIVGNNGLDFLVNNAGI' A
#
# COMPACT_ATOMS: atom_id res chain seq x y z
N VAL A 1 0.11 -6.32 7.44
CA VAL A 1 -1.04 -5.44 7.13
C VAL A 1 -2.07 -5.43 8.25
N ARG A 2 -2.71 -6.56 8.58
CA ARG A 2 -3.80 -6.62 9.59
C ARG A 2 -3.47 -5.93 10.92
N GLN A 3 -2.26 -6.14 11.42
CA GLN A 3 -1.77 -5.57 12.68
C GLN A 3 -1.59 -4.05 12.59
N LEU A 4 -1.01 -3.54 11.49
CA LEU A 4 -0.81 -2.10 11.29
C LEU A 4 -2.13 -1.33 11.18
N VAL A 5 -3.16 -1.95 10.58
CA VAL A 5 -4.49 -1.33 10.45
C VAL A 5 -5.19 -1.19 11.82
N GLN A 6 -4.87 -2.06 12.78
CA GLN A 6 -5.42 -2.04 14.14
C GLN A 6 -4.68 -1.06 15.06
N GLU A 7 -3.47 -0.63 14.70
CA GLU A 7 -2.65 0.25 15.53
C GLU A 7 -3.25 1.67 15.57
N PRO A 8 -3.64 2.20 16.75
CA PRO A 8 -4.25 3.52 16.85
C PRO A 8 -3.35 4.65 16.37
N SER A 9 -2.04 4.54 16.62
CA SER A 9 -1.05 5.56 16.25
C SER A 9 -0.75 5.63 14.75
N VAL A 10 -1.11 4.60 13.98
CA VAL A 10 -0.95 4.58 12.52
C VAL A 10 -2.12 5.28 11.85
N ASN A 11 -1.82 6.27 11.02
CA ASN A 11 -2.85 7.05 10.31
C ASN A 11 -3.15 6.50 8.92
N ILE A 12 -2.12 6.06 8.20
CA ILE A 12 -2.18 5.62 6.81
C ILE A 12 -1.46 4.27 6.71
N VAL A 13 -2.11 3.29 6.09
CA VAL A 13 -1.53 2.01 5.71
C VAL A 13 -1.68 1.86 4.20
N ILE A 14 -0.57 1.72 3.50
CA ILE A 14 -0.56 1.45 2.07
C ILE A 14 -0.13 0.00 1.89
N ALA A 15 -0.99 -0.80 1.25
CA ALA A 15 -0.69 -2.20 0.95
C ALA A 15 -0.74 -2.42 -0.56
N THR A 16 0.20 -3.22 -1.07
CA THR A 16 0.31 -3.48 -2.51
C THR A 16 0.05 -4.93 -2.88
N ALA A 17 -0.42 -5.12 -4.11
CA ALA A 17 -0.55 -6.42 -4.75
C ALA A 17 -0.31 -6.28 -6.26
N ARG A 18 0.20 -7.34 -6.91
CA ARG A 18 0.39 -7.36 -8.38
C ARG A 18 -0.92 -7.19 -9.15
N ASN A 19 -1.99 -7.79 -8.63
CA ASN A 19 -3.34 -7.65 -9.13
C ASN A 19 -4.25 -7.45 -7.91
N ILE A 20 -4.73 -6.21 -7.72
CA ILE A 20 -5.64 -5.91 -6.60
C ILE A 20 -6.94 -6.69 -6.76
N ASP A 21 -7.42 -6.90 -7.98
CA ASP A 21 -8.70 -7.56 -8.23
C ASP A 21 -8.77 -8.97 -7.62
N ASN A 22 -7.65 -9.68 -7.66
CA ASN A 22 -7.51 -11.03 -7.12
C ASN A 22 -7.13 -11.05 -5.62
N ALA A 23 -6.83 -9.91 -4.99
CA ALA A 23 -6.40 -9.83 -3.60
C ALA A 23 -7.58 -9.85 -2.61
N THR A 24 -8.40 -10.91 -2.65
CA THR A 24 -9.67 -11.03 -1.89
C THR A 24 -9.49 -10.81 -0.38
N ASP A 25 -8.51 -11.48 0.22
CA ASP A 25 -8.24 -11.37 1.67
C ASP A 25 -7.78 -9.97 2.08
N LEU A 26 -7.09 -9.27 1.19
CA LEU A 26 -6.63 -7.91 1.40
C LEU A 26 -7.78 -6.91 1.27
N LYS A 27 -8.65 -7.08 0.27
CA LYS A 27 -9.88 -6.28 0.11
C LYS A 27 -10.88 -6.49 1.25
N ALA A 28 -10.90 -7.68 1.85
CA ALA A 28 -11.75 -7.98 2.99
C ALA A 28 -11.38 -7.19 4.25
N ILE A 29 -10.18 -6.59 4.30
CA ILE A 29 -9.79 -5.69 5.40
C ILE A 29 -10.45 -4.33 5.17
N SER A 30 -11.64 -4.15 5.74
CA SER A 30 -12.34 -2.86 5.69
C SER A 30 -11.76 -1.89 6.73
N SER A 31 -11.07 -0.85 6.28
CA SER A 31 -10.58 0.25 7.11
C SER A 31 -10.39 1.51 6.28
N SER A 32 -10.78 2.66 6.83
CA SER A 32 -10.53 3.97 6.21
C SER A 32 -9.04 4.33 6.14
N LYS A 33 -8.20 3.69 6.96
CA LYS A 33 -6.75 3.89 6.98
C LYS A 33 -6.03 3.11 5.86
N LEU A 34 -6.69 2.13 5.25
CA LEU A 34 -6.06 1.21 4.31
C LEU A 34 -6.28 1.66 2.86
N HIS A 35 -5.18 1.90 2.15
CA HIS A 35 -5.16 2.19 0.72
C HIS A 35 -4.52 1.02 -0.02
N LEU A 36 -5.19 0.53 -1.07
CA LEU A 36 -4.69 -0.54 -1.92
C LEU A 36 -4.12 0.04 -3.21
N ILE A 37 -2.86 -0.29 -3.52
CA ILE A 37 -2.17 0.16 -4.73
C ILE A 37 -1.64 -1.05 -5.50
N GLN A 38 -1.87 -1.06 -6.81
CA GLN A 38 -1.30 -2.10 -7.65
C GLN A 38 0.19 -1.83 -7.85
N LEU A 39 1.03 -2.84 -7.64
CA LEU A 39 2.47 -2.75 -7.85
C LEU A 39 3.00 -4.07 -8.41
N GLU A 40 3.63 -3.98 -9.58
CA GLU A 40 4.51 -4.99 -10.13
C GLU A 40 5.97 -4.54 -9.97
N VAL A 41 6.74 -5.25 -9.16
CA VAL A 41 8.08 -4.82 -8.74
C VAL A 41 9.16 -5.01 -9.81
N VAL A 42 8.85 -5.76 -10.87
CA VAL A 42 9.72 -5.92 -12.05
C VAL A 42 9.34 -4.99 -13.20
N CYS A 43 8.43 -4.03 -12.98
CA CYS A 43 7.94 -3.12 -14.01
C CYS A 43 8.12 -1.66 -13.58
N ASP A 44 9.08 -0.97 -14.20
CA ASP A 44 9.42 0.43 -13.86
C ASP A 44 8.23 1.38 -13.95
N GLN A 45 7.37 1.23 -14.96
CA GLN A 45 6.16 2.04 -15.07
C GLN A 45 5.19 1.78 -13.90
N SER A 46 5.02 0.52 -13.49
CA SER A 46 4.18 0.19 -12.33
C SER A 46 4.76 0.76 -11.04
N ILE A 47 6.08 0.83 -10.92
CA ILE A 47 6.75 1.45 -9.77
C ILE A 47 6.51 2.96 -9.77
N ALA A 48 6.69 3.64 -10.90
CA ALA A 48 6.44 5.08 -11.03
C ALA A 48 4.97 5.44 -10.75
N ASP A 49 4.02 4.64 -11.26
CA ASP A 49 2.60 4.84 -11.01
C ASP A 49 2.24 4.65 -9.52
N ALA A 50 2.88 3.67 -8.86
CA ALA A 50 2.70 3.45 -7.43
C ALA A 50 3.30 4.59 -6.60
N GLU A 51 4.50 5.07 -6.96
CA GLU A 51 5.15 6.21 -6.32
C GLU A 51 4.25 7.45 -6.38
N SER A 52 3.75 7.81 -7.56
CA SER A 52 2.84 8.95 -7.74
C SER A 52 1.59 8.86 -6.85
N LYS A 53 0.99 7.67 -6.75
CA LYS A 53 -0.18 7.41 -5.88
C LYS A 53 0.17 7.52 -4.40
N VAL A 54 1.31 6.96 -3.97
CA VAL A 54 1.78 7.05 -2.59
C VAL A 54 2.03 8.51 -2.22
N SER A 55 2.74 9.24 -3.06
CA SER A 55 3.04 10.67 -2.89
C SER A 55 1.77 11.51 -2.76
N ALA A 56 0.73 11.21 -3.54
CA ALA A 56 -0.58 11.87 -3.41
C ALA A 56 -1.31 11.55 -2.09
N ILE A 57 -1.18 10.32 -1.57
CA ILE A 57 -1.84 9.89 -0.32
C ILE A 57 -1.15 10.51 0.89
N VAL A 58 0.18 10.49 0.93
CA VAL A 58 0.95 10.98 2.09
C VAL A 58 1.13 12.51 2.09
N GLY A 59 1.08 13.12 0.90
CA GLY A 59 1.25 14.55 0.71
C GLY A 59 2.55 15.06 1.34
N ASN A 60 2.47 16.21 2.00
CA ASN A 60 3.63 16.87 2.60
C ASN A 60 4.16 16.16 3.86
N ASN A 61 3.41 15.22 4.44
CA ASN A 61 3.86 14.47 5.62
C ASN A 61 4.94 13.43 5.25
N GLY A 62 4.97 13.00 3.98
CA GLY A 62 5.90 11.98 3.51
C GLY A 62 5.59 10.57 4.03
N LEU A 63 6.47 9.63 3.69
CA LEU A 63 6.36 8.22 4.09
C LEU A 63 7.28 7.94 5.29
N ASP A 64 6.69 7.54 6.43
CA ASP A 64 7.45 7.25 7.65
C ASP A 64 8.20 5.90 7.59
N PHE A 65 7.59 4.90 6.96
CA PHE A 65 8.09 3.53 6.98
C PHE A 65 7.80 2.78 5.69
N LEU A 66 8.80 2.07 5.19
CA LEU A 66 8.72 1.23 3.99
C LEU A 66 9.09 -0.22 4.34
N VAL A 67 8.16 -1.15 4.12
CA VAL A 67 8.40 -2.59 4.27
C VAL A 67 8.55 -3.23 2.90
N ASN A 68 9.79 -3.57 2.54
CA ASN A 68 10.09 -4.32 1.32
C ASN A 68 9.86 -5.81 1.54
N ASN A 69 8.59 -6.24 1.48
CA ASN A 69 8.19 -7.64 1.63
C ASN A 69 7.93 -8.34 0.29
N ALA A 70 7.79 -7.59 -0.81
CA ALA A 70 7.55 -8.18 -2.12
C ALA A 70 8.80 -8.92 -2.62
N GLY A 71 8.65 -10.21 -2.90
CA GLY A 71 9.71 -11.09 -3.37
C GLY A 71 9.12 -12.41 -3.89
N ILE A 72 9.97 -13.24 -4.49
CA ILE A 72 9.65 -14.60 -4.94
C ILE A 72 10.59 -15.61 -4.30
#